data_AF-A0ABD3W9A7-F1
#
_entry.id   AF-A0ABD3W9A7-F1
#
_cell.length_a   1.000
_cell.length_b   1.000
_cell.length_c   1.000
_cell.angle_alpha   90.00
_cell.angle_beta   90.00
_cell.angle_gamma   90.00
#
_symmetry.space_group_name_H-M   'P 1'
#
loop_
_entity.id
_entity.type
_entity.pdbx_description
1 polymer ?
#
loop_
_entity_poly.entity_id
_entity_poly.type
_entity_poly.pdbx_seq_one_letter_code
_entity_poly.pdbx_strand_id
1 'polypeptide(L)'
;MVSEVTKVHTRLWNYVASLLDVKSPCFYIFLGVFGIFGFFGKKLLFDPLDRVRGLGDIGYQADGKWDMKEIANSVRKRRLVGEIPPVYPNGWFGLTESFQIKKGESKNISVL
;
A
#
# COMPACT_ATOMS: atom_id res chain seq x y z
N MET A 1 -38.24 -20.60 -21.78
CA MET A 1 -36.82 -20.18 -21.76
C MET A 1 -36.62 -18.81 -22.44
N VAL A 2 -37.01 -18.61 -23.70
CA VAL A 2 -36.87 -17.32 -24.42
C VAL A 2 -37.59 -16.14 -23.74
N SER A 3 -38.79 -16.38 -23.17
CA SER A 3 -39.58 -15.35 -22.48
C SER A 3 -39.05 -14.91 -21.11
N GLU A 4 -38.18 -15.70 -20.48
CA GLU A 4 -37.56 -15.33 -19.21
C GLU A 4 -36.32 -14.49 -19.44
N VAL A 5 -35.53 -14.84 -20.45
CA VAL A 5 -34.33 -14.08 -20.86
C VAL A 5 -34.71 -12.65 -21.24
N THR A 6 -35.78 -12.46 -22.01
CA THR A 6 -36.26 -11.12 -22.40
C THR A 6 -36.74 -10.30 -21.20
N LYS A 7 -37.39 -10.92 -20.21
CA LYS A 7 -37.81 -10.26 -18.96
C LYS A 7 -36.61 -9.81 -18.13
N VAL A 8 -35.57 -10.65 -18.01
CA VAL A 8 -34.33 -10.30 -17.29
C VAL A 8 -33.61 -9.15 -17.97
N HIS A 9 -33.47 -9.21 -19.30
CA HIS A 9 -32.84 -8.14 -20.08
C HIS A 9 -33.57 -6.80 -19.92
N THR A 10 -34.90 -6.80 -19.99
CA THR A 10 -35.70 -5.57 -19.83
C THR A 10 -35.57 -4.98 -18.44
N ARG A 11 -35.50 -5.82 -17.40
CA ARG A 11 -35.27 -5.37 -16.01
C ARG A 11 -33.89 -4.75 -15.84
N LEU A 12 -32.85 -5.41 -16.33
CA LEU A 12 -31.48 -4.88 -16.31
C LEU A 12 -31.40 -3.54 -17.03
N TRP A 13 -32.05 -3.40 -18.18
CA TRP A 13 -32.08 -2.16 -18.94
C TRP A 13 -32.76 -1.02 -18.19
N ASN A 14 -33.86 -1.31 -17.48
CA ASN A 14 -34.52 -0.32 -16.64
C ASN A 14 -33.64 0.13 -15.47
N TYR A 15 -32.84 -0.77 -14.87
CA TYR A 15 -31.87 -0.40 -13.84
C TYR A 15 -30.75 0.48 -14.39
N VAL A 16 -30.19 0.13 -15.55
CA VAL A 16 -29.15 0.93 -16.22
C VAL A 16 -29.69 2.30 -16.64
N ALA A 17 -30.90 2.35 -17.19
CA ALA A 17 -31.54 3.61 -17.55
C ALA A 17 -31.82 4.48 -16.31
N SER A 18 -32.23 3.86 -15.18
CA SER A 18 -32.42 4.58 -13.91
C SER A 18 -31.11 5.08 -13.28
N LEU A 19 -29.96 4.52 -13.69
CA LEU A 19 -28.63 4.98 -13.30
C LEU A 19 -28.22 6.27 -14.01
N LEU A 20 -28.93 6.68 -15.06
CA LEU A 20 -28.74 7.97 -15.76
C LEU A 20 -29.86 8.97 -15.45
N ASP A 21 -30.84 8.59 -14.62
CA ASP A 21 -31.94 9.46 -14.23
C ASP A 21 -31.58 10.25 -12.96
N VAL A 22 -31.33 11.55 -13.14
CA VAL A 22 -30.96 12.49 -12.07
C VAL A 22 -32.05 12.66 -11.02
N LYS A 23 -33.30 12.28 -11.34
CA LYS A 23 -34.43 12.32 -10.39
C LYS A 23 -34.48 11.11 -9.46
N SER A 24 -33.75 10.04 -9.78
CA SER A 24 -33.75 8.81 -9.00
C SER A 24 -32.82 8.92 -7.77
N PRO A 25 -33.28 8.57 -6.55
CA PRO A 25 -32.41 8.52 -5.38
C PRO A 25 -31.22 7.57 -5.53
N CYS A 26 -31.34 6.50 -6.34
CA CYS A 26 -30.28 5.54 -6.57
C CYS A 26 -29.06 6.16 -7.27
N PHE A 27 -29.26 7.15 -8.14
CA PHE A 27 -28.18 7.85 -8.85
C PHE A 27 -27.16 8.45 -7.87
N TYR A 28 -27.65 9.13 -6.84
CA TYR A 28 -26.81 9.79 -5.83
C TYR A 28 -26.03 8.79 -4.97
N ILE A 29 -26.62 7.62 -4.68
CA ILE A 29 -25.92 6.55 -3.96
C ILE A 29 -24.75 6.03 -4.79
N PHE A 30 -24.97 5.75 -6.09
CA PHE A 30 -23.91 5.30 -6.99
C PHE A 30 -22.81 6.37 -7.16
N LEU A 31 -23.18 7.64 -7.30
CA LEU A 31 -22.22 8.75 -7.37
C LEU A 31 -21.34 8.82 -6.12
N GLY A 32 -21.93 8.69 -4.93
CA GLY A 32 -21.22 8.68 -3.66
C GLY A 32 -20.25 7.49 -3.55
N VAL A 33 -20.70 6.29 -3.90
CA VAL A 33 -19.87 5.08 -3.92
C VAL A 33 -18.71 5.24 -4.90
N PHE A 34 -18.97 5.73 -6.12
CA PHE A 34 -17.93 5.96 -7.12
C PHE A 34 -16.90 6.99 -6.66
N GLY A 35 -17.33 8.06 -5.99
CA GLY A 35 -16.44 9.06 -5.38
C GLY A 35 -15.53 8.44 -4.31
N ILE A 36 -16.05 7.57 -3.46
CA ILE A 36 -15.27 6.84 -2.44
C ILE A 36 -14.22 5.95 -3.10
N PHE A 37 -14.62 5.15 -4.10
CA PHE A 37 -13.69 4.30 -4.85
C PHE A 37 -12.61 5.12 -5.56
N GLY A 38 -12.96 6.26 -6.15
CA GLY A 38 -12.01 7.19 -6.75
C GLY A 38 -10.99 7.73 -5.74
N PHE A 39 -11.44 8.11 -4.54
CA PHE A 39 -10.55 8.57 -3.46
C PHE A 39 -9.56 7.49 -3.00
N PHE A 40 -10.05 6.26 -2.77
CA PHE A 40 -9.18 5.13 -2.41
C PHE A 40 -8.24 4.74 -3.55
N GLY A 41 -8.72 4.75 -4.79
CA GLY A 41 -7.91 4.49 -5.98
C GLY A 41 -6.78 5.51 -6.14
N LYS A 42 -7.06 6.79 -5.87
CA LYS A 42 -6.04 7.85 -5.87
C LYS A 42 -4.97 7.58 -4.81
N LYS A 43 -5.38 7.21 -3.60
CA LYS A 43 -4.44 6.89 -2.51
C LYS A 43 -3.58 5.66 -2.83
N LEU A 44 -4.15 4.65 -3.48
CA LEU A 44 -3.44 3.43 -3.84
C LEU A 44 -2.44 3.65 -4.99
N LEU A 45 -2.80 4.43 -5.99
CA LEU A 45 -2.02 4.57 -7.23
C LEU A 45 -1.04 5.75 -7.22
N PHE A 46 -1.37 6.84 -6.53
CA PHE A 46 -0.62 8.11 -6.65
C PHE A 46 0.00 8.61 -5.35
N ASP A 47 -0.44 8.15 -4.18
CA ASP A 47 0.28 8.49 -2.96
C ASP A 47 1.49 7.55 -2.85
N PRO A 48 2.72 8.10 -2.73
CA PRO A 48 3.92 7.28 -2.68
C PRO A 48 3.84 6.34 -1.48
N LEU A 49 4.04 5.05 -1.73
CA LEU A 49 4.06 4.04 -0.68
C LEU A 49 5.30 4.29 0.19
N ASP A 50 5.07 4.90 1.36
CA ASP A 50 6.13 5.13 2.31
C ASP A 50 6.60 3.79 2.91
N ARG A 51 7.72 3.29 2.41
CA ARG A 51 8.33 2.03 2.82
C ARG A 51 9.46 2.26 3.81
N VAL A 52 9.20 3.05 4.87
CA VAL A 52 10.13 3.10 6.01
C VAL A 52 10.17 1.72 6.66
N ARG A 53 11.30 1.02 6.50
CA ARG A 53 11.59 -0.22 7.23
C ARG A 53 12.06 0.15 8.63
N GLY A 54 11.56 -0.55 9.65
CA GLY A 54 12.02 -0.37 11.03
C GLY A 54 13.49 -0.78 11.18
N LEU A 55 14.19 -0.22 12.17
CA LEU A 55 15.58 -0.56 12.46
C LEU A 55 15.72 -2.03 12.89
N GLY A 56 14.65 -2.65 13.41
CA GLY A 56 14.59 -4.11 13.58
C GLY A 56 14.81 -4.93 12.29
N ASP A 57 14.67 -4.34 11.10
CA ASP A 57 14.94 -5.01 9.83
C ASP A 57 16.43 -5.12 9.48
N ILE A 58 17.30 -4.31 10.09
CA ILE A 58 18.76 -4.37 9.88
C ILE A 58 19.52 -5.17 10.94
N GLY A 59 18.87 -5.67 12.01
CA GLY A 59 19.53 -6.49 13.02
C GLY A 59 18.75 -6.67 14.32
N TYR A 60 19.47 -6.90 15.42
CA TYR A 60 18.93 -7.07 16.77
C TYR A 60 18.84 -5.72 17.52
N GLN A 61 18.33 -4.67 16.88
CA GLN A 61 18.14 -3.38 17.53
C GLN A 61 16.74 -3.36 18.18
N ALA A 62 16.65 -3.06 19.48
CA ALA A 62 15.37 -2.91 20.15
C ALA A 62 14.75 -1.54 19.83
N ASP A 63 13.66 -1.55 19.06
CA ASP A 63 12.87 -0.36 18.73
C ASP A 63 11.85 0.01 19.83
N GLY A 64 11.94 -0.62 21.01
CA GLY A 64 11.02 -0.42 22.14
C GLY A 64 9.58 -0.94 21.91
N LYS A 65 9.24 -1.29 20.67
CA LYS A 65 7.93 -1.84 20.26
C LYS A 65 7.81 -3.35 20.43
N TRP A 66 8.91 -4.07 20.29
CA TRP A 66 8.96 -5.54 20.34
C TRP A 66 9.96 -6.01 21.37
N ASP A 67 9.64 -7.15 22.00
CA ASP A 67 10.56 -7.83 22.90
C ASP A 67 11.75 -8.43 22.12
N MET A 68 12.92 -8.53 22.76
CA MET A 68 14.13 -9.07 22.14
C MET A 68 13.94 -10.50 21.63
N LYS A 69 13.09 -11.28 22.29
CA LYS A 69 12.71 -12.63 21.86
C LYS A 69 11.97 -12.62 20.52
N GLU A 70 11.08 -11.66 20.32
CA GLU A 70 10.31 -11.51 19.08
C GLU A 70 11.20 -11.06 17.93
N ILE A 71 12.09 -10.11 18.20
CA ILE A 71 13.11 -9.65 17.25
C ILE A 71 13.98 -10.84 16.81
N ALA A 72 14.49 -11.63 17.76
CA ALA A 72 15.33 -12.79 17.46
C ALA A 72 14.61 -13.86 16.62
N ASN A 73 13.33 -14.11 16.91
CA ASN A 73 12.51 -15.03 16.11
C ASN A 73 12.25 -14.50 14.70
N SER A 74 12.02 -13.18 14.54
CA SER A 74 11.85 -12.57 13.22
C SER A 74 13.12 -12.65 12.37
N VAL A 75 14.29 -12.42 12.98
CA VAL A 75 15.61 -12.55 12.32
C VAL A 75 15.86 -14.00 11.92
N ARG A 76 15.57 -14.96 12.81
CA ARG A 76 15.68 -16.40 12.50
C ARG A 76 14.79 -16.78 11.32
N LYS A 77 13.54 -16.30 11.27
CA LYS A 77 12.63 -16.54 10.14
C LYS A 77 13.15 -15.93 8.83
N ARG A 78 13.73 -14.73 8.86
CA ARG A 78 14.31 -14.08 7.67
C ARG A 78 15.54 -14.82 7.14
N ARG A 79 16.35 -15.40 8.02
CA ARG A 79 17.52 -16.23 7.67
C ARG A 79 17.15 -17.61 7.10
N LEU A 80 15.91 -18.07 7.25
CA LEU A 80 15.45 -19.32 6.61
C LEU A 80 15.46 -19.22 5.07
N VAL A 81 15.45 -18.01 4.50
CA VAL A 81 15.51 -17.79 3.04
C VAL A 81 16.94 -17.98 2.49
N GLY A 82 17.93 -18.26 3.35
CA GLY A 82 19.28 -18.70 2.96
C GLY A 82 20.40 -18.10 3.80
N GLU A 83 21.56 -18.77 3.82
CA GLU A 83 22.82 -18.30 4.43
C GLU A 83 23.48 -17.21 3.56
N ILE A 84 22.78 -16.10 3.38
CA ILE A 84 23.40 -14.93 2.74
C ILE A 84 24.35 -14.33 3.79
N PRO A 85 25.66 -14.22 3.50
CA PRO A 85 26.60 -13.60 4.43
C PRO A 85 26.09 -12.19 4.79
N PRO A 86 26.35 -11.70 6.02
CA PRO A 86 25.96 -10.36 6.40
C PRO A 86 26.50 -9.39 5.35
N VAL A 87 25.59 -8.62 4.73
CA VAL A 87 25.91 -7.66 3.68
C VAL A 87 26.87 -6.58 4.21
N TYR A 88 26.93 -6.39 5.53
CA TYR A 88 27.82 -5.46 6.21
C TYR A 88 29.20 -6.09 6.50
N PRO A 89 30.32 -5.40 6.23
CA PRO A 89 30.43 -4.03 5.69
C PRO A 89 30.49 -3.93 4.16
N ASN A 90 30.47 -5.05 3.43
CA ASN A 90 30.89 -5.11 2.02
C ASN A 90 29.79 -4.77 0.98
N GLY A 91 28.62 -4.29 1.41
CA GLY A 91 27.48 -4.03 0.54
C GLY A 91 27.15 -2.56 0.38
N TRP A 92 26.25 -2.28 -0.56
CA TRP A 92 25.70 -0.94 -0.77
C TRP A 92 24.55 -0.68 0.20
N PHE A 93 24.65 0.38 1.00
CA PHE A 93 23.62 0.80 1.95
C PHE A 93 22.98 2.11 1.49
N GLY A 94 21.65 2.13 1.40
CA GLY A 94 20.89 3.37 1.18
C GLY A 94 20.88 4.19 2.47
N LEU A 95 21.62 5.30 2.50
CA LEU A 95 21.73 6.15 3.70
C LEU A 95 20.63 7.21 3.78
N THR A 96 20.24 7.77 2.64
CA THR A 96 19.21 8.81 2.54
C THR A 96 18.66 8.85 1.12
N GLU A 97 17.42 9.29 0.99
CA GLU A 97 16.75 9.40 -0.31
C GLU A 97 17.07 10.76 -0.96
N SER A 98 17.12 10.81 -2.28
CA SER A 98 17.56 12.01 -3.02
C SER A 98 16.73 13.26 -2.73
N PHE A 99 15.43 13.10 -2.46
CA PHE A 99 14.54 14.22 -2.14
C PHE A 99 14.76 14.79 -0.72
N GLN A 100 15.46 14.06 0.14
CA GLN A 100 15.79 14.50 1.50
C GLN A 100 17.05 15.38 1.55
N ILE A 101 17.79 15.51 0.44
CA ILE A 101 18.95 16.40 0.31
C ILE A 101 18.60 17.51 -0.69
N LYS A 102 18.53 18.76 -0.22
CA LYS A 102 18.33 19.90 -1.12
C LYS A 102 19.64 20.28 -1.82
N LYS A 103 19.52 20.94 -2.97
CA LYS A 103 20.69 21.46 -3.70
C LYS A 103 21.46 22.45 -2.81
N GLY A 104 22.71 22.15 -2.51
CA GLY A 104 23.59 22.97 -1.65
C GLY A 104 23.50 22.66 -0.15
N GLU A 105 22.68 21.67 0.25
CA GLU A 105 22.58 21.21 1.64
C GLU A 105 23.60 20.10 1.93
N SER A 106 24.25 20.15 3.09
CA SER A 106 25.09 19.07 3.62
C SER A 106 24.43 18.48 4.86
N LYS A 107 24.21 17.17 4.85
CA LYS A 107 23.54 16.45 5.93
C LYS A 107 24.49 15.40 6.51
N ASN A 108 24.76 15.49 7.82
CA ASN A 108 25.57 14.50 8.52
C ASN A 108 24.72 13.26 8.83
N ILE A 109 25.23 12.08 8.47
CA ILE A 109 24.60 10.79 8.74
C ILE A 109 25.66 9.90 9.40
N SER A 110 25.35 9.39 10.59
CA SER A 110 26.18 8.42 11.30
C SER A 110 25.63 7.01 11.07
N VAL A 111 26.52 6.06 10.74
CA VAL A 111 26.21 4.65 10.50
C VAL A 111 27.11 3.81 11.41
N LEU A 112 26.56 2.74 11.98
CA LEU A 112 27.24 1.80 12.88
C LEU A 112 27.73 0.56 12.11
#